data_AF-M1D239-F1
#
_entry.id   AF-M1D239-F1
#
_cell.length_a   1.000
_cell.length_b   1.000
_cell.length_c   1.000
_cell.angle_alpha   90.00
_cell.angle_beta   90.00
_cell.angle_gamma   90.00
#
_symmetry.space_group_name_H-M   'P 1'
#
loop_
_entity.id
_entity.type
_entity.pdbx_description
1 polymer ?
#
loop_
_entity_poly.entity_id
_entity_poly.type
_entity_poly.pdbx_seq_one_letter_code
_entity_poly.pdbx_strand_id
1 'polypeptide(L)' 'MCYCLQDYDSFEKSHIKDDRISHLLPACYQDLIVRVYTRDPKLVEAVSNAFENFQMKTYGEKTQVHATPEKKKRLKYKEK' A
#
# COMPACT_ATOMS: atom_id res chain seq x y z
N MET A 1 4.37 20.16 4.08
CA MET A 1 4.61 21.63 4.08
C MET A 1 6.01 21.90 3.56
N CYS A 2 6.12 22.39 2.33
CA CYS A 2 7.40 22.75 1.72
C CYS A 2 7.61 24.27 1.83
N TYR A 3 8.82 24.67 2.22
CA TYR A 3 9.23 26.07 2.29
C TYR A 3 10.31 26.32 1.26
N CYS A 4 10.14 27.35 0.46
CA CYS A 4 11.14 27.77 -0.51
C CYS A 4 11.56 29.21 -0.26
N LEU A 5 12.84 29.48 -0.49
CA LEU A 5 13.38 30.83 -0.57
C LEU A 5 13.12 31.32 -1.98
N GLN A 6 12.61 32.54 -2.10
CA GLN A 6 12.12 33.07 -3.36
C GLN A 6 13.28 33.40 -4.30
N ASP A 7 14.38 33.91 -3.73
CA ASP A 7 15.61 34.30 -4.44
C ASP A 7 16.87 33.97 -3.62
N TYR A 8 18.05 33.96 -4.27
CA TYR A 8 19.35 33.60 -3.69
C TYR A 8 19.73 34.42 -2.43
N ASP A 9 19.35 35.70 -2.39
CA ASP A 9 19.63 36.62 -1.27
C ASP A 9 18.42 36.85 -0.35
N SER A 10 17.28 36.20 -0.60
CA SER A 10 16.10 36.31 0.27
C SER A 10 16.17 35.25 1.37
N PHE A 11 16.08 35.67 2.63
CA PHE A 11 15.89 34.76 3.77
C PHE A 11 14.40 34.52 4.10
N GLU A 12 13.51 35.16 3.35
CA GLU A 12 12.07 35.01 3.52
C GLU A 12 11.60 33.65 3.00
N LYS A 13 11.03 32.86 3.90
CA LYS A 13 10.47 31.55 3.57
C LYS A 13 9.03 31.73 3.15
N SER A 14 8.74 31.44 1.89
CA SER A 14 7.36 31.37 1.40
C SER A 14 6.85 29.93 1.49
N HIS A 15 5.57 29.79 1.84
CA HIS A 15 4.87 28.52 1.78
C HIS A 15 4.40 28.26 0.35
N ILE A 16 4.86 27.15 -0.22
CA ILE A 16 4.29 26.67 -1.48
C ILE A 16 3.05 25.85 -1.13
N LYS A 17 1.90 26.28 -1.67
CA LYS A 17 0.66 25.52 -1.57
C LYS A 17 0.66 24.40 -2.60
N ASP A 18 0.13 23.22 -2.24
CA ASP A 18 0.16 22.02 -3.08
C ASP A 18 -0.53 22.22 -4.45
N ASP A 19 -1.56 23.07 -4.51
CA ASP A 19 -2.28 23.46 -5.74
C ASP A 19 -1.40 24.18 -6.77
N ARG A 20 -0.23 24.69 -6.35
CA ARG A 20 0.72 25.43 -7.20
C ARG A 20 1.94 24.62 -7.63
N ILE A 21 2.06 23.35 -7.21
CA ILE A 21 3.24 22.52 -7.49
C ILE A 21 3.05 21.77 -8.81
N SER A 22 2.05 20.90 -8.88
CA SER A 22 1.65 20.24 -10.13
C SER A 22 0.26 19.64 -9.96
N HIS A 23 -0.50 19.56 -11.05
CA HIS A 23 -1.81 18.89 -11.05
C HIS A 23 -1.71 17.35 -11.02
N LEU A 24 -0.49 16.79 -11.05
CA LEU A 24 -0.22 15.36 -11.07
C LEU A 24 0.35 14.85 -9.73
N LEU A 25 0.21 15.61 -8.65
CA LEU A 25 0.61 15.12 -7.33
C LEU A 25 -0.24 13.92 -6.92
N PRO A 26 0.35 12.95 -6.19
CA PRO A 26 -0.42 11.88 -5.56
C PRO A 26 -1.56 12.45 -4.72
N ALA A 27 -2.77 11.90 -4.88
CA ALA A 27 -3.95 12.35 -4.13
C ALA A 27 -3.86 12.03 -2.63
N CYS A 28 -3.03 11.05 -2.27
CA CYS A 28 -2.72 10.67 -0.90
C CYS A 28 -1.20 10.53 -0.73
N TYR A 29 -0.72 10.84 0.47
CA TYR A 29 0.70 10.72 0.84
C TYR A 29 1.00 9.45 1.64
N GLN A 30 -0.01 8.61 1.89
CA GLN A 30 0.11 7.42 2.72
C GLN A 30 -0.74 6.28 2.17
N ASP A 31 -0.08 5.16 1.89
CA ASP A 31 -0.71 3.90 1.52
C ASP A 31 -0.45 2.85 2.60
N LEU A 32 -1.45 2.01 2.88
CA LEU A 32 -1.32 0.89 3.81
C LEU A 32 -1.28 -0.43 3.04
N ILE A 33 -0.12 -1.09 3.05
CA ILE A 33 0.05 -2.40 2.41
C ILE A 33 0.12 -3.48 3.50
N VAL A 34 -0.91 -4.31 3.59
CA VAL A 34 -0.96 -5.46 4.49
C VAL A 34 -0.65 -6.75 3.72
N ARG A 35 0.34 -7.52 4.18
CA ARG A 35 0.68 -8.84 3.62
C ARG A 35 0.47 -9.93 4.67
N VAL A 36 -0.37 -10.90 4.35
CA VAL A 36 -0.69 -12.04 5.22
C VAL A 36 0.02 -13.29 4.71
N TYR A 37 0.58 -14.09 5.61
CA TYR A 37 1.24 -15.35 5.30
C TYR A 37 0.65 -16.49 6.14
N THR A 38 0.65 -17.70 5.59
CA THR A 38 0.35 -18.92 6.32
C THR A 38 1.45 -19.94 6.11
N ARG A 39 1.74 -20.72 7.17
CA ARG A 39 2.70 -21.83 7.10
C ARG A 39 2.07 -23.09 6.53
N ASP A 40 0.76 -23.28 6.72
CA ASP A 40 0.05 -24.44 6.16
C ASP A 40 -0.45 -24.12 4.74
N PRO A 41 0.03 -24.83 3.71
CA PRO A 41 -0.43 -24.63 2.33
C PRO A 41 -1.92 -24.92 2.15
N LYS A 42 -2.53 -25.79 2.98
CA LYS A 42 -3.97 -26.10 2.93
C LYS A 42 -4.84 -24.91 3.35
N LEU A 43 -4.30 -24.02 4.19
CA LEU A 43 -5.02 -22.86 4.69
C LEU A 43 -4.89 -21.63 3.80
N VAL A 44 -4.07 -21.68 2.74
CA VAL A 44 -3.80 -20.51 1.87
C VAL A 44 -5.10 -19.93 1.28
N GLU A 45 -6.00 -20.80 0.81
CA GLU A 45 -7.26 -20.39 0.22
C GLU A 45 -8.24 -19.81 1.26
N ALA A 46 -8.37 -20.48 2.41
CA ALA A 46 -9.21 -20.00 3.51
C ALA A 46 -8.73 -18.65 4.06
N VAL A 47 -7.42 -18.47 4.21
CA VAL A 47 -6.80 -17.22 4.65
C VAL A 47 -7.00 -16.12 3.60
N SER A 48 -6.86 -16.43 2.32
CA SER A 48 -7.14 -15.47 1.23
C SER A 48 -8.59 -14.96 1.29
N ASN A 49 -9.55 -15.88 1.41
CA ASN A 49 -10.98 -15.54 1.48
C ASN A 49 -11.31 -14.73 2.74
N ALA A 50 -10.76 -15.11 3.90
CA ALA A 50 -10.95 -14.38 5.14
C ALA A 50 -10.38 -12.96 5.07
N PHE A 51 -9.19 -12.82 4.48
CA PHE A 51 -8.53 -11.52 4.32
C PHE A 51 -9.28 -10.60 3.35
N GLU A 52 -9.78 -11.13 2.23
CA GLU A 52 -10.64 -10.38 1.32
C GLU A 52 -11.92 -9.87 1.99
N ASN A 53 -12.55 -10.69 2.83
CA ASN A 53 -13.72 -10.29 3.60
C ASN A 53 -13.39 -9.21 4.63
N PHE A 54 -12.23 -9.29 5.27
CA PHE A 54 -11.74 -8.22 6.15
C PHE A 54 -11.53 -6.92 5.37
N GLN A 55 -10.86 -6.97 4.21
CA GLN A 55 -10.63 -5.79 3.38
C GLN A 55 -11.95 -5.11 2.97
N MET A 56 -12.93 -5.88 2.51
CA MET A 56 -14.26 -5.35 2.18
C MET A 56 -14.97 -4.72 3.37
N LYS A 57 -14.90 -5.34 4.56
CA LYS A 57 -15.55 -4.81 5.76
C LYS A 57 -14.89 -3.56 6.31
N THR A 58 -13.56 -3.49 6.25
CA THR A 58 -12.78 -2.39 6.86
C THR A 58 -12.58 -1.23 5.91
N TYR A 59 -12.32 -1.50 4.63
CA TYR A 59 -11.93 -0.48 3.65
C TYR A 59 -12.94 -0.29 2.52
N GLY A 60 -13.94 -1.18 2.39
CA GLY A 60 -14.95 -1.11 1.34
C GLY A 60 -14.44 -1.43 -0.07
N GLU A 61 -13.16 -1.76 -0.23
CA GLU A 61 -12.52 -1.98 -1.52
C GLU A 61 -11.63 -3.24 -1.52
N LYS A 62 -11.63 -3.94 -2.65
CA LYS A 62 -10.82 -5.14 -2.92
C LYS A 62 -9.61 -4.79 -3.80
N THR A 63 -8.64 -4.06 -3.27
CA THR A 63 -7.39 -3.77 -3.97
C THR A 63 -6.33 -4.85 -3.66
N GLN A 64 -6.55 -6.09 -4.11
CA GLN A 64 -5.46 -7.07 -4.18
C GLN A 64 -4.58 -6.79 -5.39
N VAL A 65 -3.47 -6.07 -5.17
CA VAL A 65 -2.51 -5.75 -6.25
C VAL A 65 -1.70 -6.98 -6.68
N HIS A 66 -1.48 -7.93 -5.76
CA HIS A 66 -0.71 -9.15 -6.02
C HIS A 66 -1.33 -10.37 -5.34
N ALA A 67 -1.98 -11.23 -6.13
CA ALA A 67 -2.45 -12.52 -5.65
C ALA A 67 -1.27 -13.48 -5.39
N THR A 68 -1.48 -14.48 -4.53
CA THR A 68 -0.50 -15.54 -4.28
C THR A 68 -0.22 -16.30 -5.59
N PRO A 69 1.03 -16.34 -6.09
CA PRO A 69 1.37 -17.08 -7.31
C PRO A 69 1.03 -18.57 -7.18
N GLU A 70 0.44 -19.17 -8.20
CA GLU A 70 -0.03 -20.57 -8.16
C GLU A 70 1.07 -21.57 -7.77
N LYS A 71 2.29 -21.34 -8.26
CA LYS A 71 3.47 -22.16 -7.93
C LYS A 71 3.73 -22.24 -6.42
N LYS A 72 3.41 -21.18 -5.67
CA LYS A 72 3.60 -21.13 -4.21
C LYS A 72 2.45 -21.76 -3.44
N LYS A 73 1.23 -21.84 -4.00
CA LYS A 73 0.08 -22.51 -3.36
C LYS A 73 0.29 -24.02 -3.23
N ARG A 74 1.12 -24.61 -4.11
CA ARG A 74 1.35 -26.06 -4.21
C ARG A 74 2.61 -26.55 -3.49
N LEU A 75 3.35 -25.67 -2.81
CA LEU A 75 4.54 -26.08 -2.07
C LEU A 75 4.12 -26.94 -0.88
N LYS A 76 4.25 -28.26 -1.02
CA LYS A 76 4.18 -29.20 0.10
C LYS A 76 5.41 -28.96 0.97
N TYR A 77 5.23 -28.43 2.17
CA TYR A 77 6.30 -28.46 3.17
C TYR A 77 6.66 -29.92 3.42
N LYS A 78 7.96 -30.26 3.32
CA LYS A 78 8.44 -31.53 3.88
C LYS A 78 8.25 -31.41 5.39
N GLU A 79 7.40 -32.25 5.97
CA GLU A 79 7.38 -32.46 7.42
C GLU A 79 8.81 -32.80 7.85
N LYS A 80 9.33 -32.07 8.83
CA LYS A 80 10.60 -32.36 9.48
C LYS A 80 10.36 -33.30 10.64
#